data_AF-A0A8W8IKZ8-F1
#
_entry.id   AF-A0A8W8IKZ8-F1
#
_cell.length_a   1.000
_cell.length_b   1.000
_cell.length_c   1.000
_cell.angle_alpha   90.00
_cell.angle_beta   90.00
_cell.angle_gamma   90.00
#
_symmetry.space_group_name_H-M   'P 1'
#
loop_
_entity.id
_entity.type
_entity.pdbx_description
1 polymer ?
#
loop_
_entity_poly.entity_id
_entity_poly.type
_entity_poly.pdbx_seq_one_letter_code
_entity_poly.pdbx_strand_id
1 'polypeptide(L)'
;MQTERYIWASFVTVLGLSFIVFCSNLTLLTSEQEEDNNICQKYSKSLVGTIYPNLTDTSYKDMEFRFIWVQTGGHYTPTRCKPRERVAILIPFRNRNNHLRILLNNLHPILYRQQLEYSIYVLKQADEKPFNRGKLFNIGYLEAKKDNHTCFVFHDVDLIPENDHILYGCVRSPMHLSRAVNTFNYKLPYKELLGGVAAWKTREFEQNNSKQIVNLSFSELCGKVHNVGAQTDPC
;
A
#
# COMPACT_ATOMS: atom_id res chain seq x y z
N MET A 1 15.01 13.26 6.31
CA MET A 1 14.15 12.43 5.44
C MET A 1 13.64 13.30 4.31
N GLN A 2 13.76 12.83 3.07
CA GLN A 2 13.45 13.59 1.86
C GLN A 2 12.29 12.90 1.14
N THR A 3 11.24 13.65 0.85
CA THR A 3 10.09 13.15 0.10
C THR A 3 10.16 13.73 -1.32
N GLU A 4 10.37 12.87 -2.31
CA GLU A 4 10.30 13.25 -3.72
C GLU A 4 8.95 12.80 -4.28
N ARG A 5 8.21 13.69 -4.94
CA ARG A 5 6.92 13.33 -5.53
C ARG A 5 7.10 13.20 -7.04
N TYR A 6 6.93 11.99 -7.56
CA TYR A 6 6.84 11.73 -9.00
C TYR A 6 5.38 11.51 -9.37
N ILE A 7 5.03 11.63 -10.66
CA ILE A 7 3.62 11.56 -11.09
C ILE A 7 2.95 10.26 -10.62
N TRP A 8 3.68 9.17 -10.55
CA TRP A 8 3.18 7.82 -10.29
C TRP A 8 3.37 7.32 -8.86
N ALA A 9 4.21 7.97 -8.03
CA ALA A 9 4.35 7.65 -6.61
C ALA A 9 5.03 8.77 -5.83
N SER A 10 4.74 8.81 -4.53
CA SER A 10 5.51 9.59 -3.56
C SER A 10 6.65 8.72 -3.03
N PHE A 11 7.89 9.13 -3.30
CA PHE A 11 9.08 8.49 -2.77
C PHE A 11 9.43 9.08 -1.42
N VAL A 12 9.61 8.22 -0.43
CA VAL A 12 10.12 8.60 0.88
C VAL A 12 11.53 8.01 1.03
N THR A 13 12.54 8.88 1.07
CA THR A 13 13.96 8.51 1.23
C THR A 13 14.44 8.88 2.64
N VAL A 14 14.96 7.89 3.36
CA VAL A 14 15.44 8.06 4.74
C VAL A 14 16.94 8.34 4.73
N LEU A 15 17.32 9.60 4.92
CA LEU A 15 18.68 10.03 5.31
C LEU A 15 18.65 10.46 6.79
N GLY A 16 19.78 10.25 7.48
CA GLY A 16 19.99 10.29 8.94
C GLY A 16 19.46 11.49 9.74
N LEU A 17 19.47 11.29 11.06
CA LEU A 17 18.79 12.00 12.16
C LEU A 17 18.99 13.53 12.25
N SER A 18 17.89 14.25 12.48
CA SER A 18 17.58 15.16 13.60
C SER A 18 16.66 16.31 13.17
N PHE A 19 15.89 16.83 14.14
CA PHE A 19 15.35 18.20 14.30
C PHE A 19 13.85 18.35 14.64
N ILE A 20 13.65 18.84 15.86
CA ILE A 20 12.81 19.96 16.36
C ILE A 20 11.36 20.08 15.85
N VAL A 21 10.45 20.02 16.82
CA VAL A 21 9.01 20.30 16.72
C VAL A 21 8.75 21.80 16.79
N PHE A 22 7.98 22.35 15.86
CA PHE A 22 7.19 23.55 16.08
C PHE A 22 5.72 23.23 15.84
N CYS A 23 4.88 23.62 16.79
CA CYS A 23 3.43 23.56 16.71
C CYS A 23 2.90 24.99 16.66
N SER A 24 1.98 25.29 15.74
CA SER A 24 1.16 26.49 15.80
C SER A 24 -0.30 26.14 15.49
N ASN A 25 -1.18 26.66 16.34
CA ASN A 25 -2.62 26.47 16.35
C ASN A 25 -3.30 27.06 15.12
N LEU A 26 -4.39 26.43 14.66
CA LEU A 26 -5.43 27.12 13.91
C LEU A 26 -6.82 26.59 14.28
N THR A 27 -7.70 27.55 14.55
CA THR A 27 -9.05 27.41 15.08
C THR A 27 -10.05 26.92 14.03
N LEU A 28 -11.00 26.12 14.51
CA LEU A 28 -12.08 25.49 13.76
C LEU A 28 -13.20 26.49 13.45
N LEU A 29 -13.65 26.54 12.19
CA LEU A 29 -14.98 27.03 11.84
C LEU A 29 -15.69 25.93 11.07
N THR A 30 -16.70 25.34 11.70
CA THR A 30 -17.62 24.38 11.08
C THR A 30 -18.80 25.15 10.51
N SER A 31 -19.00 25.04 9.20
CA SER A 31 -20.34 25.17 8.61
C SER A 31 -20.85 23.76 8.33
N GLU A 32 -21.88 23.34 9.06
CA GLU A 32 -22.65 22.14 8.72
C GLU A 32 -23.46 22.43 7.46
N GLN A 33 -23.25 21.65 6.40
CA GLN A 33 -24.20 21.54 5.31
C GLN A 33 -24.50 20.06 5.05
N GLU A 34 -25.79 19.72 5.13
CA GLU A 34 -26.36 18.43 4.78
C GLU A 34 -26.09 18.11 3.30
N GLU A 35 -25.33 17.05 3.05
CA GLU A 35 -24.91 16.64 1.70
C GLU A 35 -25.63 15.32 1.36
N ASP A 36 -26.51 15.36 0.35
CA ASP A 36 -27.10 14.18 -0.28
C ASP A 36 -25.97 13.39 -0.98
N ASN A 37 -25.29 12.55 -0.19
CA ASN A 37 -23.97 12.05 -0.51
C ASN A 37 -24.05 10.94 -1.57
N ASN A 38 -23.73 11.27 -2.82
CA ASN A 38 -23.40 10.30 -3.87
C ASN A 38 -22.07 9.59 -3.54
N ILE A 39 -22.10 8.66 -2.57
CA ILE A 39 -20.95 7.86 -2.13
C ILE A 39 -20.62 6.80 -3.16
N CYS A 40 -19.33 6.58 -3.44
CA CYS A 40 -18.88 5.53 -4.34
C CYS A 40 -19.35 4.14 -3.87
N GLN A 41 -19.79 3.31 -4.81
CA GLN A 41 -20.24 1.96 -4.53
C GLN A 41 -19.05 1.09 -4.10
N LYS A 42 -19.24 0.25 -3.08
CA LYS A 42 -18.17 -0.65 -2.58
C LYS A 42 -17.64 -1.59 -3.67
N TYR A 43 -18.55 -2.14 -4.47
CA TYR A 43 -18.21 -2.89 -5.67
C TYR A 43 -18.58 -2.01 -6.85
N SER A 44 -17.57 -1.45 -7.51
CA SER A 44 -17.82 -0.62 -8.68
C SER A 44 -18.38 -1.46 -9.82
N LYS A 45 -19.29 -0.87 -10.59
CA LYS A 45 -19.77 -1.45 -11.85
C LYS A 45 -18.67 -1.57 -12.92
N SER A 46 -17.53 -0.91 -12.69
CA SER A 46 -16.37 -0.95 -13.59
C SER A 46 -15.45 -2.15 -13.37
N LEU A 47 -15.65 -2.95 -12.31
CA LEU A 47 -14.83 -4.13 -12.05
C LEU A 47 -15.04 -5.20 -13.12
N VAL A 48 -13.95 -5.84 -13.57
CA VAL A 48 -13.99 -6.85 -14.64
C VAL A 48 -13.83 -8.28 -14.11
N GLY A 49 -13.32 -8.43 -12.89
CA GLY A 49 -12.98 -9.68 -12.26
C GLY A 49 -11.60 -10.17 -12.58
N THR A 50 -11.50 -11.41 -13.06
CA THR A 50 -10.21 -12.04 -13.35
C THR A 50 -9.47 -11.25 -14.42
N ILE A 51 -8.20 -10.94 -14.15
CA ILE A 51 -7.30 -10.19 -15.01
C ILE A 51 -6.01 -10.97 -15.17
N TYR A 52 -5.41 -10.88 -16.36
CA TYR A 52 -4.08 -11.41 -16.61
C TYR A 52 -3.06 -10.28 -16.39
N PRO A 53 -2.16 -10.39 -15.39
CA PRO A 53 -1.15 -9.38 -15.14
C PRO A 53 -0.29 -9.10 -16.37
N ASN A 54 -0.16 -7.82 -16.73
CA ASN A 54 0.78 -7.42 -17.75
C ASN A 54 2.19 -7.35 -17.15
N LEU A 55 3.02 -8.33 -17.47
CA LEU A 55 4.41 -8.44 -16.99
C LEU A 55 5.42 -7.66 -17.83
N THR A 56 4.99 -6.90 -18.83
CA THR A 56 5.90 -6.07 -19.63
C THR A 56 6.47 -4.94 -18.80
N ASP A 57 7.77 -4.71 -18.95
CA ASP A 57 8.50 -3.67 -18.24
C ASP A 57 8.30 -2.28 -18.89
N THR A 58 7.12 -1.68 -18.65
CA THR A 58 6.76 -0.38 -19.24
C THR A 58 7.49 0.79 -18.58
N SER A 59 7.94 1.78 -19.34
CA SER A 59 8.61 2.96 -18.79
C SER A 59 7.64 3.85 -17.99
N TYR A 60 8.16 4.64 -17.04
CA TYR A 60 7.36 5.63 -16.31
C TYR A 60 6.71 6.65 -17.24
N LYS A 61 7.44 7.11 -18.25
CA LYS A 61 6.92 8.06 -19.25
C LYS A 61 5.70 7.49 -20.00
N ASP A 62 5.76 6.22 -20.41
CA ASP A 62 4.63 5.57 -21.10
C ASP A 62 3.44 5.32 -20.16
N MET A 63 3.69 5.09 -18.87
CA MET A 63 2.63 5.04 -17.86
C MET A 63 1.98 6.42 -17.66
N GLU A 64 2.76 7.50 -17.58
CA GLU A 64 2.26 8.87 -17.42
C GLU A 64 1.36 9.28 -18.60
N PHE A 65 1.72 8.93 -19.84
CA PHE A 65 0.87 9.18 -21.01
C PHE A 65 -0.43 8.37 -21.01
N ARG A 66 -0.42 7.15 -20.47
CA ARG A 66 -1.61 6.27 -20.44
C ARG A 66 -2.53 6.54 -19.27
N PHE A 67 -1.98 6.85 -18.09
CA PHE A 67 -2.71 6.97 -16.84
C PHE A 67 -2.95 8.44 -16.48
N ILE A 68 -3.59 9.17 -17.40
CA ILE A 68 -3.83 10.62 -17.29
C ILE A 68 -4.68 11.04 -16.07
N TRP A 69 -5.34 10.08 -15.42
CA TRP A 69 -6.12 10.32 -14.20
C TRP A 69 -5.26 10.35 -12.94
N VAL A 70 -4.01 9.88 -13.00
CA VAL A 70 -3.09 9.85 -11.85
C VAL A 70 -2.47 11.23 -11.71
N GLN A 71 -2.68 11.83 -10.55
CA GLN A 71 -2.15 13.13 -10.15
C GLN A 71 -0.74 12.98 -9.55
N THR A 72 -0.01 14.08 -9.52
CA THR A 72 1.35 14.15 -8.96
C THR A 72 1.45 13.49 -7.58
N GLY A 73 2.44 12.62 -7.41
CA GLY A 73 2.66 11.84 -6.19
C GLY A 73 2.00 10.46 -6.21
N GLY A 74 1.49 10.00 -7.36
CA GLY A 74 0.80 8.71 -7.48
C GLY A 74 -0.56 8.70 -6.81
N HIS A 75 -1.24 9.85 -6.83
CA HIS A 75 -2.51 10.06 -6.15
C HIS A 75 -3.67 10.05 -7.15
N TYR A 76 -4.83 9.56 -6.73
CA TYR A 76 -6.06 9.64 -7.50
C TYR A 76 -7.24 9.80 -6.55
N THR A 77 -8.20 10.64 -6.95
CA THR A 77 -9.49 10.80 -6.28
C THR A 77 -10.61 10.64 -7.32
N PRO A 78 -11.64 9.82 -7.05
CA PRO A 78 -12.81 9.72 -7.93
C PRO A 78 -13.54 11.05 -8.07
N THR A 79 -13.91 11.42 -9.31
CA THR A 79 -14.58 12.70 -9.60
C THR A 79 -16.10 12.61 -9.67
N ARG A 80 -16.66 11.39 -9.79
CA ARG A 80 -18.10 11.15 -10.01
C ARG A 80 -18.87 10.77 -8.75
N CYS A 81 -18.18 10.53 -7.65
CA CYS A 81 -18.74 10.10 -6.38
C CYS A 81 -17.75 10.39 -5.26
N LYS A 82 -18.25 10.48 -4.02
CA LYS A 82 -17.42 10.68 -2.82
C LYS A 82 -16.78 9.33 -2.42
N PRO A 83 -15.45 9.23 -2.35
CA PRO A 83 -14.77 7.99 -1.98
C PRO A 83 -15.14 7.57 -0.56
N ARG A 84 -15.27 6.26 -0.34
CA ARG A 84 -15.60 5.69 0.99
C ARG A 84 -14.42 5.73 1.95
N GLU A 85 -13.23 5.60 1.40
CA GLU A 85 -11.97 5.43 2.12
C GLU A 85 -10.87 6.14 1.36
N ARG A 86 -9.93 6.72 2.12
CA ARG A 86 -8.65 7.25 1.63
C ARG A 86 -7.57 6.24 1.96
N VAL A 87 -6.92 5.71 0.93
CA VAL A 87 -6.04 4.55 1.02
C VAL A 87 -4.59 4.94 0.76
N ALA A 88 -3.73 4.73 1.74
CA ALA A 88 -2.28 4.75 1.54
C ALA A 88 -1.78 3.36 1.14
N ILE A 89 -1.14 3.23 -0.01
CA ILE A 89 -0.49 1.99 -0.44
C ILE A 89 1.01 2.14 -0.21
N LEU A 90 1.53 1.36 0.73
CA LEU A 90 2.91 1.40 1.19
C LEU A 90 3.69 0.27 0.54
N ILE A 91 4.68 0.60 -0.29
CA ILE A 91 5.48 -0.36 -1.04
C ILE A 91 6.94 -0.25 -0.59
N PRO A 92 7.50 -1.25 0.12
CA PRO A 92 8.89 -1.23 0.55
C PRO A 92 9.77 -1.57 -0.66
N PHE A 93 10.84 -0.81 -0.87
CA PHE A 93 11.57 -0.85 -2.12
C PHE A 93 13.08 -0.72 -1.93
N ARG A 94 13.84 -1.57 -2.64
CA ARG A 94 15.27 -1.39 -2.90
C ARG A 94 15.66 -2.17 -4.15
N ASN A 95 16.30 -1.51 -5.12
CA ASN A 95 16.89 -2.13 -6.33
C ASN A 95 15.96 -3.08 -7.13
N ARG A 96 14.64 -2.85 -7.10
CA ARG A 96 13.63 -3.68 -7.81
C ARG A 96 12.84 -2.89 -8.85
N ASN A 97 13.50 -2.01 -9.60
CA ASN A 97 12.84 -1.05 -10.50
C ASN A 97 11.91 -1.69 -11.55
N ASN A 98 12.28 -2.86 -12.08
CA ASN A 98 11.43 -3.60 -13.02
C ASN A 98 10.14 -4.08 -12.35
N HIS A 99 10.21 -4.76 -11.20
CA HIS A 99 9.03 -5.17 -10.43
C HIS A 99 8.13 -3.98 -10.08
N LEU A 100 8.72 -2.84 -9.68
CA LEU A 100 7.94 -1.63 -9.37
C LEU A 100 7.19 -1.10 -10.60
N ARG A 101 7.84 -1.04 -11.76
CA ARG A 101 7.19 -0.61 -13.02
C ARG A 101 6.07 -1.54 -13.43
N ILE A 102 6.30 -2.85 -13.35
CA ILE A 102 5.26 -3.86 -13.62
C ILE A 102 4.10 -3.70 -12.63
N LEU A 103 4.38 -3.56 -11.34
CA LEU A 103 3.34 -3.41 -10.32
C LEU A 103 2.49 -2.17 -10.60
N LEU A 104 3.09 -1.01 -10.81
CA LEU A 104 2.38 0.24 -11.06
C LEU A 104 1.54 0.20 -12.35
N ASN A 105 2.08 -0.42 -13.40
CA ASN A 105 1.38 -0.64 -14.67
C ASN A 105 0.06 -1.42 -14.49
N ASN A 106 0.03 -2.36 -13.54
CA ASN A 106 -1.17 -3.15 -13.25
C ASN A 106 -2.05 -2.52 -12.18
N LEU A 107 -1.45 -1.92 -11.15
CA LEU A 107 -2.14 -1.49 -9.95
C LEU A 107 -2.96 -0.22 -10.18
N HIS A 108 -2.44 0.79 -10.91
CA HIS A 108 -3.17 2.02 -11.17
C HIS A 108 -4.54 1.80 -11.83
N PRO A 109 -4.66 1.00 -12.92
CA PRO A 109 -5.96 0.67 -13.50
C PRO A 109 -6.92 -0.06 -12.55
N ILE A 110 -6.41 -0.96 -11.72
CA ILE A 110 -7.23 -1.73 -10.76
C ILE A 110 -7.84 -0.80 -9.71
N LEU A 111 -7.00 0.04 -9.09
CA LEU A 111 -7.44 0.98 -8.07
C LEU A 111 -8.42 2.03 -8.63
N TYR A 112 -8.19 2.47 -9.88
CA TYR A 112 -9.12 3.35 -10.58
C TYR A 112 -10.50 2.70 -10.75
N ARG A 113 -10.57 1.44 -11.19
CA ARG A 113 -11.83 0.70 -11.33
C ARG A 113 -12.51 0.46 -9.98
N GLN A 114 -11.75 0.35 -8.89
CA GLN A 114 -12.30 0.22 -7.53
C GLN A 114 -12.87 1.54 -6.96
N GLN A 115 -12.70 2.68 -7.66
CA GLN A 115 -13.20 4.00 -7.23
C GLN A 115 -12.72 4.38 -5.82
N LEU A 116 -11.46 4.08 -5.52
CA LEU A 116 -10.80 4.48 -4.27
C LEU A 116 -10.13 5.84 -4.44
N GLU A 117 -10.16 6.65 -3.38
CA GLU A 117 -9.14 7.69 -3.23
C GLU A 117 -7.88 7.02 -2.69
N TYR A 118 -6.79 7.06 -3.46
CA TYR A 118 -5.56 6.39 -3.07
C TYR A 118 -4.31 7.22 -3.32
N SER A 119 -3.26 6.92 -2.58
CA SER A 119 -1.90 7.44 -2.79
C SER A 119 -0.89 6.31 -2.67
N ILE A 120 0.03 6.21 -3.61
CA ILE A 120 1.11 5.21 -3.59
C ILE A 120 2.38 5.82 -3.01
N TYR A 121 2.91 5.19 -1.96
CA TYR A 121 4.16 5.56 -1.31
C TYR A 121 5.21 4.47 -1.57
N VAL A 122 6.27 4.82 -2.29
CA VAL A 122 7.43 3.95 -2.53
C VAL A 122 8.48 4.27 -1.47
N LEU A 123 8.73 3.31 -0.59
CA LEU A 123 9.53 3.46 0.62
C LEU A 123 10.93 2.91 0.32
N LYS A 124 11.83 3.79 -0.12
CA LYS A 124 13.16 3.42 -0.58
C LYS A 124 14.14 3.30 0.59
N GLN A 125 14.71 2.12 0.80
CA GLN A 125 15.86 1.97 1.68
C GLN A 125 17.13 2.39 0.93
N ALA A 126 17.74 3.48 1.40
CA ALA A 126 18.90 4.10 0.77
C ALA A 126 20.25 3.65 1.34
N ASP A 127 20.25 3.01 2.52
CA ASP A 127 21.47 2.47 3.11
C ASP A 127 21.80 1.06 2.58
N GLU A 128 23.08 0.70 2.71
CA GLU A 128 23.62 -0.62 2.32
C GLU A 128 23.38 -1.69 3.40
N LYS A 129 22.59 -1.39 4.44
CA LYS A 129 22.28 -2.36 5.51
C LYS A 129 21.36 -3.47 4.99
N PRO A 130 21.15 -4.59 5.70
CA PRO A 130 20.14 -5.57 5.31
C PRO A 130 18.76 -4.91 5.12
N PHE A 131 18.00 -5.39 4.12
CA PHE A 131 16.70 -4.81 3.80
C PHE A 131 15.74 -5.00 4.97
N ASN A 132 15.17 -3.91 5.49
CA ASN A 132 14.26 -3.97 6.63
C ASN A 132 12.85 -3.53 6.22
N ARG A 133 12.09 -4.50 5.72
CA ARG A 133 10.70 -4.34 5.29
C ARG A 133 9.81 -3.73 6.38
N GLY A 134 9.88 -4.25 7.61
CA GLY A 134 9.06 -3.77 8.72
C GLY A 134 9.35 -2.32 9.10
N LYS A 135 10.63 -1.94 9.14
CA LYS A 135 11.05 -0.56 9.38
C LYS A 135 10.54 0.39 8.29
N LEU A 136 10.64 -0.01 7.02
CA LEU A 136 10.11 0.78 5.91
C LEU A 136 8.62 1.01 6.07
N PHE A 137 7.84 -0.04 6.33
CA PHE A 137 6.40 0.09 6.57
C PHE A 137 6.04 1.04 7.71
N ASN A 138 6.77 0.96 8.84
CA ASN A 138 6.54 1.86 9.96
C ASN A 138 6.79 3.32 9.57
N ILE A 139 7.88 3.60 8.84
CA ILE A 139 8.19 4.94 8.35
C ILE A 139 7.13 5.40 7.36
N GLY A 140 6.78 4.55 6.39
CA GLY A 140 5.75 4.85 5.40
C GLY A 140 4.39 5.14 6.02
N TYR A 141 4.00 4.41 7.06
CA TYR A 141 2.78 4.66 7.82
C TYR A 141 2.81 6.05 8.46
N LEU A 142 3.90 6.40 9.17
CA LEU A 142 4.04 7.69 9.83
C LEU A 142 4.00 8.85 8.83
N GLU A 143 4.61 8.68 7.65
CA GLU A 143 4.59 9.69 6.60
C GLU A 143 3.24 9.83 5.94
N ALA A 144 2.64 8.73 5.49
CA ALA A 144 1.34 8.75 4.83
C ALA A 144 0.23 9.21 5.80
N LYS A 145 0.33 8.92 7.11
CA LYS A 145 -0.64 9.38 8.11
C LYS A 145 -0.82 10.91 8.12
N LYS A 146 0.22 11.69 7.76
CA LYS A 146 0.15 13.15 7.67
C LYS A 146 -0.87 13.63 6.63
N ASP A 147 -1.14 12.80 5.62
CA ASP A 147 -2.13 13.05 4.57
C ASP A 147 -3.55 12.55 4.95
N ASN A 148 -3.79 12.21 6.23
CA ASN A 148 -5.08 11.82 6.80
C ASN A 148 -5.74 10.56 6.17
N HIS A 149 -4.93 9.61 5.68
CA HIS A 149 -5.43 8.32 5.18
C HIS A 149 -6.19 7.54 6.26
N THR A 150 -7.29 6.89 5.86
CA THR A 150 -8.18 6.11 6.73
C THR A 150 -7.89 4.61 6.68
N CYS A 151 -7.18 4.17 5.65
CA CYS A 151 -6.83 2.79 5.37
C CYS A 151 -5.38 2.73 4.86
N PHE A 152 -4.64 1.72 5.29
CA PHE A 152 -3.26 1.49 4.90
C PHE A 152 -3.12 0.08 4.33
N VAL A 153 -2.59 -0.02 3.13
CA VAL A 153 -2.28 -1.28 2.46
C VAL A 153 -0.76 -1.44 2.42
N PHE A 154 -0.27 -2.45 3.12
CA PHE A 154 1.12 -2.88 3.11
C PHE A 154 1.29 -3.87 1.96
N HIS A 155 2.12 -3.54 0.97
CA HIS A 155 2.12 -4.24 -0.31
C HIS A 155 3.55 -4.59 -0.76
N ASP A 156 3.82 -5.88 -0.99
CA ASP A 156 5.09 -6.33 -1.56
C ASP A 156 5.18 -6.01 -3.06
N VAL A 157 6.33 -5.45 -3.48
CA VAL A 157 6.54 -4.93 -4.83
C VAL A 157 6.36 -5.97 -5.96
N ASP A 158 6.44 -7.27 -5.65
CA ASP A 158 6.35 -8.39 -6.57
C ASP A 158 5.00 -9.12 -6.56
N LEU A 159 4.01 -8.65 -5.80
CA LEU A 159 2.67 -9.25 -5.74
C LEU A 159 1.64 -8.47 -6.56
N ILE A 160 1.26 -9.02 -7.71
CA ILE A 160 0.26 -8.41 -8.60
C ILE A 160 -1.07 -9.15 -8.42
N PRO A 161 -2.19 -8.46 -8.16
CA PRO A 161 -3.50 -9.10 -8.08
C PRO A 161 -3.96 -9.62 -9.46
N GLU A 162 -4.46 -10.85 -9.49
CA GLU A 162 -5.04 -11.49 -10.68
C GLU A 162 -6.58 -11.34 -10.75
N ASN A 163 -7.19 -10.61 -9.81
CA ASN A 163 -8.62 -10.34 -9.81
C ASN A 163 -8.90 -8.98 -9.16
N ASP A 164 -9.60 -8.08 -9.87
CA ASP A 164 -9.89 -6.75 -9.35
C ASP A 164 -11.06 -6.70 -8.34
N HIS A 165 -11.71 -7.83 -8.06
CA HIS A 165 -12.58 -7.99 -6.87
C HIS A 165 -11.79 -8.11 -5.55
N ILE A 166 -10.46 -8.25 -5.61
CA ILE A 166 -9.61 -8.10 -4.43
C ILE A 166 -9.55 -6.61 -4.09
N LEU A 167 -10.44 -6.18 -3.20
CA LEU A 167 -10.61 -4.76 -2.86
C LEU A 167 -9.40 -4.26 -2.06
N TYR A 168 -8.72 -3.23 -2.57
CA TYR A 168 -7.62 -2.52 -1.89
C TYR A 168 -8.15 -1.49 -0.88
N GLY A 169 -9.25 -1.81 -0.20
CA GLY A 169 -9.86 -1.01 0.86
C GLY A 169 -9.97 -1.80 2.16
N CYS A 170 -10.26 -1.10 3.26
CA CYS A 170 -10.29 -1.66 4.61
C CYS A 170 -11.72 -2.05 5.04
N VAL A 171 -12.37 -2.90 4.24
CA VAL A 171 -13.73 -3.40 4.51
C VAL A 171 -13.83 -4.03 5.90
N ARG A 172 -12.84 -4.85 6.23
CA ARG A 172 -12.55 -5.38 7.57
C ARG A 172 -11.11 -4.98 7.89
N SER A 173 -10.70 -5.10 9.14
CA SER A 173 -9.32 -4.89 9.49
C SER A 173 -8.95 -5.81 10.69
N PRO A 174 -7.77 -6.46 10.66
CA PRO A 174 -6.90 -6.59 9.49
C PRO A 174 -7.54 -7.38 8.33
N MET A 175 -7.06 -7.14 7.11
CA MET A 175 -7.37 -7.93 5.92
C MET A 175 -6.09 -8.49 5.28
N HIS A 176 -6.06 -9.79 5.02
CA HIS A 176 -5.04 -10.41 4.19
C HIS A 176 -5.51 -10.47 2.73
N LEU A 177 -4.89 -9.68 1.85
CA LEU A 177 -5.29 -9.57 0.44
C LEU A 177 -4.60 -10.63 -0.44
N SER A 178 -3.37 -11.03 -0.12
CA SER A 178 -2.60 -12.05 -0.87
C SER A 178 -2.81 -13.48 -0.37
N ARG A 179 -4.06 -13.91 -0.16
CA ARG A 179 -4.36 -15.22 0.44
C ARG A 179 -4.02 -16.42 -0.45
N ALA A 180 -4.00 -16.21 -1.76
CA ALA A 180 -3.76 -17.23 -2.77
C ALA A 180 -2.74 -16.71 -3.79
N VAL A 181 -1.46 -17.02 -3.55
CA VAL A 181 -0.34 -16.61 -4.41
C VAL A 181 0.10 -17.80 -5.27
N ASN A 182 0.47 -17.56 -6.52
CA ASN A 182 0.89 -18.59 -7.48
C ASN A 182 2.09 -19.43 -6.98
N THR A 183 3.07 -18.81 -6.31
CA THR A 183 4.24 -19.50 -5.73
C THR A 183 3.87 -20.52 -4.64
N PHE A 184 2.70 -20.37 -4.01
CA PHE A 184 2.14 -21.33 -3.07
C PHE A 184 1.03 -22.18 -3.69
N ASN A 185 1.00 -22.31 -5.02
CA ASN A 185 -0.04 -23.03 -5.77
C ASN A 185 -1.46 -22.56 -5.41
N TYR A 186 -1.62 -21.25 -5.18
CA TYR A 186 -2.87 -20.62 -4.75
C TYR A 186 -3.46 -21.19 -3.44
N LYS A 187 -2.63 -21.79 -2.60
CA LYS A 187 -2.99 -22.28 -1.26
C LYS A 187 -2.36 -21.42 -0.20
N LEU A 188 -3.12 -21.11 0.85
CA LEU A 188 -2.60 -20.41 2.01
C LEU A 188 -1.71 -21.37 2.82
N PRO A 189 -0.42 -21.06 3.04
CA PRO A 189 0.49 -21.97 3.75
C PRO A 189 0.02 -22.33 5.17
N TYR A 190 -0.49 -21.35 5.91
CA TYR A 190 -1.07 -21.52 7.25
C TYR A 190 -2.01 -20.34 7.58
N LYS A 191 -2.93 -20.52 8.53
CA LYS A 191 -4.08 -19.61 8.73
C LYS A 191 -3.70 -18.23 9.25
N GLU A 192 -2.61 -18.15 9.99
CA GLU A 192 -2.09 -16.97 10.67
C GLU A 192 -1.24 -16.09 9.75
N LEU A 193 -0.96 -16.51 8.51
CA LEU A 193 -0.16 -15.76 7.57
C LEU A 193 -0.85 -14.44 7.23
N LEU A 194 -0.18 -13.33 7.56
CA LEU A 194 -0.53 -11.96 7.17
C LEU A 194 0.57 -11.32 6.29
N GLY A 195 1.40 -12.17 5.67
CA GLY A 195 2.47 -11.82 4.75
C GLY A 195 1.98 -11.27 3.40
N GLY A 196 2.90 -10.80 2.55
CA GLY A 196 2.56 -10.38 1.18
C GLY A 196 1.87 -9.01 1.13
N VAL A 197 0.55 -9.02 0.97
CA VAL A 197 -0.31 -7.84 0.91
C VAL A 197 -1.37 -7.89 2.01
N ALA A 198 -1.38 -6.88 2.88
CA ALA A 198 -2.35 -6.75 3.95
C ALA A 198 -2.87 -5.33 4.09
N ALA A 199 -4.10 -5.17 4.58
CA ALA A 199 -4.75 -3.87 4.77
C ALA A 199 -5.22 -3.69 6.22
N TRP A 200 -5.11 -2.46 6.72
CA TRP A 200 -5.46 -2.07 8.09
C TRP A 200 -6.11 -0.69 8.14
N LYS A 201 -7.16 -0.54 8.96
CA LYS A 201 -7.69 0.79 9.30
C LYS A 201 -6.72 1.52 10.21
N THR A 202 -6.64 2.84 10.06
CA THR A 202 -5.78 3.71 10.88
C THR A 202 -5.92 3.43 12.38
N ARG A 203 -7.17 3.46 12.89
CA ARG A 203 -7.46 3.24 14.32
C ARG A 203 -7.00 1.88 14.83
N GLU A 204 -7.25 0.84 14.05
CA GLU A 204 -6.93 -0.54 14.45
C GLU A 204 -5.43 -0.81 14.36
N PHE A 205 -4.76 -0.26 13.34
CA PHE A 205 -3.30 -0.31 13.25
C PHE A 205 -2.70 0.36 14.49
N GLU A 206 -3.17 1.54 14.89
CA GLU A 206 -2.68 2.26 16.08
C GLU A 206 -2.93 1.55 17.40
N GLN A 207 -4.11 0.95 17.58
CA GLN A 207 -4.43 0.18 18.78
C GLN A 207 -3.51 -1.03 18.93
N ASN A 208 -3.26 -1.77 17.84
CA ASN A 208 -2.34 -2.91 17.86
C ASN A 208 -0.88 -2.46 17.97
N ASN A 209 -0.53 -1.31 17.42
CA ASN A 209 0.78 -0.68 17.53
C ASN A 209 1.18 -0.27 18.96
N SER A 210 0.22 0.02 19.85
CA SER A 210 0.52 0.24 21.29
C SER A 210 1.11 -1.01 21.99
N LYS A 211 1.08 -2.18 21.33
CA LYS A 211 1.74 -3.43 21.77
C LYS A 211 2.82 -3.94 20.81
N GLN A 212 3.05 -3.27 19.67
CA GLN A 212 3.77 -3.88 18.55
C GLN A 212 4.50 -2.93 17.59
N ILE A 213 4.60 -1.63 17.90
CA ILE A 213 5.68 -0.82 17.32
C ILE A 213 6.98 -1.46 17.81
N VAL A 214 7.81 -1.93 16.87
CA VAL A 214 9.14 -2.56 17.01
C VAL A 214 9.25 -4.07 16.69
N ASN A 215 8.23 -4.92 16.82
CA ASN A 215 8.42 -6.38 16.57
C ASN A 215 7.78 -7.00 15.32
N LEU A 216 6.89 -6.30 14.60
CA LEU A 216 6.49 -6.76 13.27
C LEU A 216 7.54 -6.38 12.23
N SER A 217 8.72 -6.95 12.42
CA SER A 217 9.42 -7.51 11.28
C SER A 217 8.42 -8.47 10.63
N PHE A 218 8.08 -8.24 9.36
CA PHE A 218 7.35 -9.23 8.57
C PHE A 218 8.12 -10.59 8.48
N SER A 219 9.30 -10.68 9.10
CA SER A 219 10.06 -11.91 9.35
C SER A 219 9.61 -12.76 10.54
N GLU A 220 8.78 -12.29 11.49
CA GLU A 220 8.29 -13.16 12.58
C GLU A 220 7.23 -14.20 12.15
N LEU A 221 6.82 -14.17 10.87
CA LEU A 221 6.01 -15.22 10.24
C LEU A 221 6.84 -16.29 9.48
N CYS A 222 8.17 -16.14 9.37
CA CYS A 222 9.04 -17.21 8.87
C CYS A 222 9.72 -18.05 9.98
N GLY A 223 9.46 -17.75 11.26
CA GLY A 223 10.27 -18.27 12.39
C GLY A 223 9.61 -19.29 13.31
N LYS A 224 8.43 -19.84 12.98
CA LYS A 224 7.82 -20.94 13.76
C LYS A 224 7.46 -22.13 12.87
N VAL A 225 8.46 -22.66 12.18
CA VAL A 225 8.47 -24.05 11.72
C VAL A 225 9.64 -24.73 12.39
N HIS A 226 9.46 -25.13 13.65
CA HIS A 226 10.19 -26.30 14.14
C HIS A 226 9.49 -27.52 13.54
N ASN A 227 10.28 -28.33 12.82
CA ASN A 227 9.95 -29.65 12.27
C ASN A 227 8.88 -29.69 11.18
N VAL A 228 9.26 -29.49 9.91
CA VAL A 228 9.25 -30.54 8.87
C VAL A 228 10.29 -30.14 7.83
N GLY A 229 11.20 -31.05 7.48
CA GLY A 229 12.32 -30.79 6.58
C GLY A 229 11.90 -30.29 5.21
N ALA A 230 12.48 -29.16 4.79
CA ALA A 230 12.66 -28.77 3.41
C ALA A 230 13.85 -27.80 3.33
N GLN A 231 14.68 -28.01 2.31
CA GLN A 231 15.96 -27.38 2.08
C GLN A 231 15.94 -25.85 2.19
N THR A 232 16.98 -25.35 2.84
CA THR A 232 17.35 -23.94 2.98
C THR A 232 17.79 -23.35 1.63
N ASP A 233 17.17 -22.26 1.22
CA ASP A 233 17.82 -21.22 0.40
C ASP A 233 17.82 -19.91 1.19
N PRO A 234 18.91 -19.11 1.14
CA PRO A 234 19.12 -18.00 2.06
C PRO A 234 18.36 -16.74 1.64
N CYS A 235 17.78 -16.06 2.65
CA CYS A 235 17.28 -14.69 2.58
C CYS A 235 18.33 -13.68 2.11
#